data_AF-N9WVH5-F1
#
_entry.id   AF-N9WVH5-F1
#
_cell.length_a   1.000
_cell.length_b   1.000
_cell.length_c   1.000
_cell.angle_alpha   90.00
_cell.angle_beta   90.00
_cell.angle_gamma   90.00
#
_symmetry.space_group_name_H-M   'P 1'
#
loop_
_entity.id
_entity.type
_entity.pdbx_description
1 polymer ?
#
loop_
_entity_poly.entity_id
_entity_poly.type
_entity_poly.pdbx_seq_one_letter_code
_entity_poly.pdbx_strand_id
1 'polypeptide(L)'
;MKINISTIIEAIEMADDNFTFFLDLETGKSVLLADELSTGMDNEGLENEIEDNPERFFRLPTKFEIHEYNIMEEFIQTLKGEDADKLEQVIQGRGAFRRFKDMVNRRGITKQWYDFQADYYRNLAIAWCQEHGIEYVENCM
;
A
#
# COMPACT_ATOMS: atom_id res chain seq x y z
N MET A 1 12.67 14.69 13.16
CA MET A 1 12.09 15.27 11.93
C MET A 1 10.67 14.75 11.79
N LYS A 2 9.74 15.47 11.16
CA LYS A 2 8.41 14.94 10.86
C LYS A 2 8.28 14.59 9.39
N ILE A 3 7.78 13.40 9.09
CA ILE A 3 7.58 12.87 7.74
C ILE A 3 6.19 13.24 7.24
N ASN A 4 6.06 13.61 5.96
CA ASN A 4 4.73 13.74 5.37
C ASN A 4 4.17 12.33 5.15
N ILE A 5 3.06 11.99 5.81
CA ILE A 5 2.52 10.62 5.75
C ILE A 5 2.08 10.23 4.33
N SER A 6 1.78 11.19 3.46
CA SER A 6 1.48 10.92 2.04
C SER A 6 2.59 10.14 1.35
N THR A 7 3.86 10.38 1.70
CA THR A 7 5.00 9.61 1.16
C THR A 7 4.91 8.12 1.45
N ILE A 8 4.40 7.76 2.63
CA ILE A 8 4.27 6.35 3.05
C ILE A 8 3.00 5.75 2.44
N ILE A 9 1.92 6.53 2.38
CA ILE A 9 0.66 6.11 1.74
C ILE A 9 0.89 5.82 0.26
N GLU A 10 1.59 6.70 -0.46
CA GLU A 10 1.92 6.52 -1.88
C GLU A 10 2.75 5.24 -2.11
N ALA A 11 3.75 4.98 -1.25
CA ALA A 11 4.53 3.75 -1.34
C ALA A 11 3.71 2.48 -1.08
N ILE A 12 2.77 2.53 -0.13
CA ILE A 12 1.83 1.44 0.16
C ILE A 12 0.90 1.21 -1.04
N GLU A 13 0.37 2.28 -1.64
CA GLU A 13 -0.48 2.21 -2.83
C GLU A 13 0.24 1.63 -4.05
N MET A 14 1.54 1.92 -4.18
CA MET A 14 2.38 1.49 -5.29
C MET A 14 3.10 0.16 -5.05
N ALA A 15 2.90 -0.49 -3.90
CA ALA A 15 3.62 -1.71 -3.55
C ALA A 15 3.37 -2.84 -4.57
N ASP A 16 4.44 -3.42 -5.07
CA ASP A 16 4.43 -4.44 -6.13
C ASP A 16 5.41 -5.59 -5.78
N ASP A 17 5.44 -6.67 -6.58
CA ASP A 17 6.45 -7.72 -6.48
C ASP A 17 7.83 -7.26 -6.93
N ASN A 18 7.87 -6.31 -7.87
CA ASN A 18 9.10 -5.94 -8.57
C ASN A 18 9.80 -4.73 -7.93
N PHE A 19 9.17 -4.08 -6.96
CA PHE A 19 9.64 -2.83 -6.37
C PHE A 19 9.58 -2.91 -4.84
N THR A 20 10.66 -2.51 -4.19
CA THR A 20 10.72 -2.31 -2.75
C THR A 20 10.92 -0.84 -2.46
N PHE A 21 10.06 -0.27 -1.62
CA PHE A 21 10.19 1.12 -1.22
C PHE A 21 10.90 1.23 0.13
N PHE A 22 11.75 2.25 0.26
CA PHE A 22 12.40 2.62 1.52
C PHE A 22 12.11 4.09 1.82
N LEU A 23 11.87 4.42 3.08
CA LEU A 23 11.86 5.79 3.56
C LEU A 23 13.30 6.22 3.90
N ASP A 24 13.76 7.27 3.25
CA ASP A 24 15.02 7.95 3.58
C ASP A 24 14.78 8.99 4.67
N LEU A 25 15.37 8.77 5.86
CA LEU A 25 15.23 9.65 7.01
C LEU A 25 16.04 10.95 6.92
N GLU A 26 16.94 11.12 5.95
CA GLU A 26 17.60 12.40 5.72
C GLU A 26 16.73 13.34 4.88
N THR A 27 16.11 12.80 3.84
CA THR A 27 15.31 13.60 2.90
C THR A 27 13.82 13.62 3.25
N GLY A 28 13.35 12.66 4.05
CA GLY A 28 11.95 12.45 4.38
C GLY A 28 11.11 11.96 3.20
N LYS A 29 11.74 11.40 2.16
CA LYS A 29 11.11 10.91 0.93
C LYS A 29 11.26 9.39 0.81
N SER A 30 10.40 8.78 0.01
CA SER A 30 10.55 7.38 -0.38
C SER A 30 11.50 7.26 -1.57
N VAL A 31 12.40 6.28 -1.51
CA VAL A 31 13.20 5.80 -2.64
C VAL A 31 12.71 4.41 -3.04
N LEU A 32 12.84 4.09 -4.33
CA LEU A 32 12.39 2.84 -4.92
C LEU A 32 13.60 2.02 -5.35
N LEU A 33 13.70 0.81 -4.83
CA LEU A 33 14.66 -0.21 -5.23
C LEU A 33 13.94 -1.23 -6.13
N ALA A 34 14.34 -1.31 -7.39
CA ALA A 34 13.79 -2.24 -8.37
C ALA A 34 14.51 -3.59 -8.33
N ASP A 35 13.78 -4.68 -8.55
CA ASP A 35 14.38 -5.97 -8.89
C ASP A 35 14.93 -5.87 -10.32
N GLU A 36 16.25 -5.75 -10.44
CA GLU A 36 16.93 -5.59 -11.73
C GLU A 36 16.73 -6.79 -12.65
N LEU A 37 16.59 -8.01 -12.10
CA LEU A 37 16.38 -9.22 -12.90
C LEU A 37 14.97 -9.25 -13.51
N SER A 38 13.98 -8.81 -12.74
CA SER A 38 12.58 -8.80 -13.16
C SER A 38 12.24 -7.58 -14.04
N THR A 39 12.85 -6.42 -13.78
CA THR A 39 12.50 -5.14 -14.43
C THR A 39 13.51 -4.67 -15.48
N GLY A 40 14.78 -5.08 -15.38
CA GLY A 40 15.88 -4.55 -16.18
C GLY A 40 16.28 -3.11 -15.85
N MET A 41 15.76 -2.53 -14.76
CA MET A 41 16.09 -1.18 -14.31
C MET A 41 17.36 -1.21 -13.45
N ASP A 42 18.32 -0.32 -13.73
CA ASP A 42 19.51 -0.10 -12.90
C ASP A 42 19.13 0.78 -11.70
N ASN A 43 19.53 0.38 -10.49
CA ASN A 43 19.26 1.12 -9.26
C ASN A 43 20.24 2.28 -9.01
N GLU A 44 21.17 2.57 -9.93
CA GLU A 44 22.12 3.68 -9.86
C GLU A 44 22.95 3.70 -8.55
N GLY A 45 23.21 2.53 -7.97
CA GLY A 45 23.98 2.37 -6.73
C GLY A 45 23.17 2.49 -5.43
N LEU A 46 21.85 2.69 -5.51
CA LEU A 46 20.96 2.80 -4.34
C LEU A 46 21.02 1.57 -3.42
N GLU A 47 21.19 0.36 -3.99
CA GLU A 47 21.34 -0.86 -3.21
C GLU A 47 22.52 -0.76 -2.22
N ASN A 48 23.68 -0.34 -2.71
CA ASN A 48 24.86 -0.12 -1.86
C ASN A 48 24.62 1.01 -0.85
N GLU A 49 23.94 2.10 -1.24
CA GLU A 49 23.65 3.21 -0.32
C GLU A 49 22.76 2.74 0.86
N ILE A 50 21.78 1.88 0.60
CA ILE A 50 20.92 1.28 1.63
C ILE A 50 21.72 0.32 2.51
N GLU A 51 22.54 -0.55 1.92
CA GLU A 51 23.37 -1.51 2.67
C GLU A 51 24.40 -0.84 3.56
N ASP A 52 25.02 0.25 3.08
CA ASP A 52 26.04 1.00 3.81
C ASP A 52 25.45 1.90 4.91
N ASN A 53 24.15 2.26 4.84
CA ASN A 53 23.48 3.17 5.78
C ASN A 53 22.13 2.61 6.30
N PRO A 54 22.12 1.44 6.96
CA PRO A 54 20.89 0.75 7.35
C PRO A 54 20.02 1.52 8.36
N GLU A 55 20.60 2.45 9.13
CA GLU A 55 19.87 3.32 10.05
C GLU A 55 19.20 4.52 9.36
N ARG A 56 19.58 4.85 8.13
CA ARG A 56 19.00 5.94 7.35
C ARG A 56 17.76 5.49 6.58
N PHE A 57 17.74 4.25 6.10
CA PHE A 57 16.72 3.73 5.21
C PHE A 57 15.81 2.71 5.90
N PHE A 58 14.53 3.02 5.95
CA PHE A 58 13.52 2.16 6.56
C PHE A 58 12.66 1.52 5.48
N ARG A 59 12.67 0.20 5.39
CA ARG A 59 11.84 -0.52 4.41
C ARG A 59 10.35 -0.27 4.69
N LEU A 60 9.63 0.19 3.68
CA LEU A 60 8.19 0.38 3.74
C LEU A 60 7.47 -0.96 3.54
N PRO A 61 6.19 -1.07 3.95
CA PRO A 61 5.42 -2.31 3.80
C PRO A 61 5.40 -2.80 2.36
N THR A 62 5.67 -4.10 2.18
CA THR A 62 5.51 -4.78 0.90
C THR A 62 4.05 -5.11 0.65
N LYS A 63 3.69 -5.43 -0.60
CA LYS A 63 2.34 -5.87 -0.94
C LYS A 63 1.89 -7.13 -0.17
N PHE A 64 2.85 -7.95 0.27
CA PHE A 64 2.56 -9.15 1.06
C PHE A 64 2.13 -8.80 2.48
N GLU A 65 2.70 -7.74 3.05
CA GLU A 65 2.36 -7.23 4.39
C GLU A 65 1.06 -6.39 4.37
N ILE A 66 0.76 -5.71 3.25
CA ILE A 66 -0.48 -4.94 3.07
C ILE A 66 -1.70 -5.86 2.99
N HIS A 67 -1.52 -7.10 2.52
CA HIS A 67 -2.58 -8.10 2.39
C HIS A 67 -3.84 -7.56 1.69
N GLU A 68 -3.72 -7.08 0.44
CA GLU A 68 -4.83 -6.46 -0.30
C GLU A 68 -6.13 -7.31 -0.32
N TYR A 69 -6.02 -8.64 -0.23
CA TYR A 69 -7.18 -9.52 -0.16
C TYR A 69 -8.01 -9.27 1.11
N ASN A 70 -7.36 -9.03 2.25
CA ASN A 70 -8.02 -8.70 3.50
C ASN A 70 -8.78 -7.37 3.40
N ILE A 71 -8.24 -6.39 2.66
CA ILE A 71 -8.91 -5.11 2.41
C ILE A 71 -10.25 -5.34 1.69
N MET A 72 -10.30 -6.25 0.72
CA MET A 72 -11.56 -6.63 0.06
C MET A 72 -12.53 -7.29 1.05
N GLU A 73 -12.05 -8.22 1.89
CA GLU A 73 -12.90 -8.90 2.89
C GLU A 73 -13.45 -7.92 3.92
N GLU A 74 -12.62 -7.04 4.47
CA GLU A 74 -13.05 -6.04 5.44
C GLU A 74 -14.03 -5.04 4.82
N PHE A 75 -13.81 -4.60 3.57
CA PHE A 75 -14.78 -3.77 2.87
C PHE A 75 -16.14 -4.46 2.75
N ILE A 76 -16.16 -5.74 2.37
CA ILE A 76 -17.40 -6.51 2.23
C ILE A 76 -18.13 -6.60 3.57
N GLN A 77 -17.41 -6.75 4.68
CA GLN A 77 -17.99 -6.76 6.03
C GLN A 77 -18.65 -5.41 6.41
N THR A 78 -18.25 -4.30 5.79
CA THR A 78 -18.92 -3.00 6.00
C THR A 78 -20.26 -2.89 5.27
N LEU A 79 -20.47 -3.72 4.24
CA LEU A 79 -21.69 -3.73 3.43
C LEU A 79 -22.79 -4.57 4.08
N LYS A 80 -24.02 -4.42 3.58
CA LYS A 80 -25.18 -5.20 4.03
C LYS A 80 -26.03 -5.67 2.86
N GLY A 81 -26.67 -6.83 3.03
CA GLY A 81 -27.62 -7.37 2.06
C GLY A 81 -26.95 -7.84 0.77
N GLU A 82 -27.64 -7.66 -0.36
CA GLU A 82 -27.30 -8.29 -1.63
C GLU A 82 -25.90 -7.90 -2.17
N ASP A 83 -25.37 -6.74 -1.79
CA ASP A 83 -24.02 -6.33 -2.21
C ASP A 83 -22.93 -7.10 -1.48
N ALA A 84 -23.10 -7.34 -0.17
CA ALA A 84 -22.19 -8.17 0.62
C ALA A 84 -22.18 -9.60 0.07
N ASP A 85 -23.36 -10.23 -0.04
CA ASP A 85 -23.50 -11.62 -0.50
C ASP A 85 -22.86 -11.85 -1.89
N LYS A 86 -23.05 -10.92 -2.83
CA LYS A 86 -22.47 -11.05 -4.18
C LYS A 86 -20.96 -10.82 -4.17
N LEU A 87 -20.46 -9.91 -3.35
CA LEU A 87 -19.02 -9.65 -3.31
C LEU A 87 -18.26 -10.81 -2.65
N GLU A 88 -18.79 -11.41 -1.58
CA GLU A 88 -18.21 -12.61 -0.95
C GLU A 88 -18.01 -13.76 -1.94
N GLN A 89 -18.99 -13.95 -2.85
CA GLN A 89 -18.93 -14.99 -3.86
C GLN A 89 -17.87 -14.72 -4.94
N VAL A 90 -17.69 -13.47 -5.38
CA VAL A 90 -16.79 -13.17 -6.52
C VAL A 90 -15.32 -13.12 -6.14
N ILE A 91 -15.00 -12.87 -4.86
CA ILE A 91 -13.60 -12.83 -4.39
C ILE A 91 -12.97 -14.22 -4.25
N GLN A 92 -13.72 -15.30 -4.47
CA GLN A 92 -13.17 -16.65 -4.34
C GLN A 92 -12.25 -17.03 -5.50
N GLY A 93 -11.03 -17.49 -5.18
CA GLY A 93 -10.11 -18.11 -6.13
C GLY A 93 -9.44 -17.15 -7.14
N ARG A 94 -8.75 -17.72 -8.14
CA ARG A 94 -7.91 -16.97 -9.09
C ARG A 94 -8.72 -15.87 -9.81
N GLY A 95 -8.18 -14.65 -9.83
CA GLY A 95 -8.80 -13.49 -10.46
C GLY A 95 -9.82 -12.75 -9.58
N ALA A 96 -9.82 -13.00 -8.27
CA ALA A 96 -10.64 -12.33 -7.26
C ALA A 96 -10.68 -10.80 -7.44
N PHE A 97 -9.51 -10.15 -7.45
CA PHE A 97 -9.39 -8.69 -7.58
C PHE A 97 -10.10 -8.11 -8.80
N ARG A 98 -9.95 -8.74 -9.96
CA ARG A 98 -10.59 -8.26 -11.19
C ARG A 98 -12.11 -8.35 -11.06
N ARG A 99 -12.62 -9.50 -10.63
CA ARG A 99 -14.07 -9.70 -10.48
C ARG A 99 -14.67 -8.83 -9.39
N PHE A 100 -13.94 -8.61 -8.30
CA PHE A 100 -14.32 -7.69 -7.24
C PHE A 100 -14.51 -6.27 -7.80
N LYS A 101 -13.49 -5.72 -8.47
CA LYS A 101 -13.57 -4.39 -9.09
C LYS A 101 -14.69 -4.30 -10.14
N ASP A 102 -14.86 -5.33 -10.96
CA ASP A 102 -15.97 -5.40 -11.93
C ASP A 102 -17.34 -5.37 -11.23
N MET A 103 -17.50 -6.08 -10.10
CA MET A 103 -18.73 -6.12 -9.33
C MET A 103 -19.01 -4.79 -8.62
N VAL A 104 -18.01 -4.22 -7.94
CA VAL A 104 -18.07 -2.89 -7.31
C VAL A 104 -18.56 -1.83 -8.30
N ASN A 105 -18.03 -1.86 -9.53
CA ASN A 105 -18.46 -0.96 -10.60
C ASN A 105 -19.91 -1.22 -11.02
N ARG A 106 -20.29 -2.48 -11.29
CA ARG A 106 -21.67 -2.85 -11.67
C ARG A 106 -22.71 -2.48 -10.60
N ARG A 107 -22.33 -2.50 -9.33
CA ARG A 107 -23.20 -2.11 -8.20
C ARG A 107 -23.24 -0.59 -7.97
N GLY A 108 -22.36 0.18 -8.61
CA GLY A 108 -22.31 1.64 -8.43
C GLY A 108 -21.70 2.08 -7.10
N ILE A 109 -20.97 1.20 -6.41
CA ILE A 109 -20.34 1.47 -5.10
C ILE A 109 -18.83 1.76 -5.22
N THR A 110 -18.36 2.07 -6.42
CA THR A 110 -16.95 2.40 -6.71
C THR A 110 -16.36 3.45 -5.79
N LYS A 111 -17.11 4.53 -5.51
CA LYS A 111 -16.63 5.57 -4.61
C LYS A 111 -16.46 5.04 -3.18
N GLN A 112 -17.42 4.27 -2.67
CA GLN A 112 -17.34 3.69 -1.32
C GLN A 112 -16.14 2.77 -1.17
N TRP A 113 -15.83 1.97 -2.20
CA TRP A 113 -14.63 1.14 -2.22
C TRP A 113 -13.35 1.97 -2.14
N TYR A 114 -13.18 2.99 -2.99
CA TYR A 114 -11.96 3.79 -2.99
C TYR A 114 -11.81 4.66 -1.74
N ASP A 115 -12.90 5.19 -1.19
CA ASP A 115 -12.87 5.90 0.10
C ASP A 115 -12.38 4.94 1.21
N PHE A 116 -12.94 3.72 1.28
CA PHE A 116 -12.54 2.70 2.26
C PHE A 116 -11.08 2.27 2.10
N GLN A 117 -10.65 2.03 0.86
CA GLN A 117 -9.29 1.61 0.54
C GLN A 117 -8.27 2.69 0.92
N ALA A 118 -8.55 3.96 0.63
CA ALA A 118 -7.70 5.08 1.01
C ALA A 118 -7.58 5.21 2.53
N ASP A 119 -8.69 5.07 3.27
CA ASP A 119 -8.67 5.07 4.74
C ASP A 119 -7.86 3.88 5.29
N TYR A 120 -7.95 2.71 4.66
CA TYR A 120 -7.18 1.53 5.03
C TYR A 120 -5.67 1.78 4.87
N TYR A 121 -5.24 2.27 3.71
CA TYR A 121 -3.83 2.59 3.44
C TYR A 121 -3.30 3.67 4.37
N ARG A 122 -4.11 4.70 4.65
CA ARG A 122 -3.78 5.72 5.65
C ARG A 122 -3.55 5.09 7.03
N ASN A 123 -4.42 4.18 7.47
CA ASN A 123 -4.27 3.52 8.77
C ASN A 123 -3.04 2.61 8.82
N LEU A 124 -2.72 1.91 7.73
CA LEU A 124 -1.47 1.15 7.61
C LEU A 124 -0.24 2.04 7.72
N ALA A 125 -0.22 3.18 7.03
CA ALA A 125 0.88 4.15 7.12
C ALA A 125 1.06 4.68 8.55
N ILE A 126 -0.05 4.97 9.25
CA ILE A 126 -0.01 5.42 10.65
C ILE A 126 0.55 4.32 11.55
N ALA A 127 0.07 3.09 11.40
CA ALA A 127 0.54 1.95 12.18
C ALA A 127 2.05 1.70 11.98
N TRP A 128 2.50 1.76 10.72
CA TRP A 128 3.91 1.62 10.38
C TRP A 128 4.78 2.73 11.01
N CYS A 129 4.34 3.99 10.95
CA CYS A 129 5.02 5.10 11.64
C CYS A 129 5.12 4.85 13.15
N GLN A 130 4.05 4.40 13.79
CA GLN A 130 4.02 4.14 15.23
C GLN A 130 4.96 3.00 15.63
N GLU A 131 4.98 1.92 14.85
CA GLU A 131 5.87 0.76 15.05
C GLU A 131 7.35 1.17 15.00
N HIS A 132 7.69 2.10 14.11
CA HIS A 132 9.08 2.55 13.89
C HIS A 132 9.44 3.83 14.65
N GLY A 133 8.53 4.36 15.48
CA GLY A 133 8.77 5.58 16.25
C GLY A 133 8.93 6.85 15.40
N ILE A 134 8.32 6.89 14.22
CA ILE A 134 8.43 7.99 13.25
C ILE A 134 7.31 8.99 13.50
N GLU A 135 7.67 10.23 13.79
CA GLU A 135 6.71 11.33 13.83
C GLU A 135 6.29 11.72 12.40
N TYR A 136 4.98 11.92 12.20
CA TYR A 136 4.43 12.32 10.91
C TYR A 136 3.54 13.57 10.99
N VAL A 137 3.31 14.17 9.83
CA VAL A 137 2.33 15.24 9.60
C VAL A 137 1.40 14.86 8.46
N GLU A 138 0.16 15.30 8.56
CA GLU A 138 -0.80 15.27 7.47
C GLU A 138 -0.85 16.65 6.85
N ASN A 139 -0.21 16.79 5.69
CA ASN A 139 -0.47 17.94 4.86
C ASN A 139 -1.77 17.65 4.11
N CYS A 140 -2.88 18.24 4.55
CA CYS A 140 -4.06 18.37 3.71
C CYS A 140 -3.61 18.99 2.38
N MET A 141 -3.68 18.22 1.28
CA MET A 141 -3.69 18.79 -0.06
C MET A 141 -4.98 19.57 -0.29
#